data_AF-A0A7C6V1T7-F1
#
_entry.id   AF-A0A7C6V1T7-F1
#
_cell.length_a   1.000
_cell.length_b   1.000
_cell.length_c   1.000
_cell.angle_alpha   90.00
_cell.angle_beta   90.00
_cell.angle_gamma   90.00
#
_symmetry.space_group_name_H-M   'P 1'
#
loop_
_entity.id
_entity.type
_entity.pdbx_description
1 polymer ?
#
loop_
_entity_poly.entity_id
_entity_poly.type
_entity_poly.pdbx_seq_one_letter_code
_entity_poly.pdbx_strand_id
1 'polypeptide(L)'
;MANENERRKKRLSAKQRAFLAAYAETGNITRAAELSKTARVMHYTWLEKSEAYRQAFAEAEEMAADRLEQEARRRAIEGVQKPVFHKGQVCGTVTEYSDTLLIFLLKGARPEKYKERSNVELENGASGEPLRIIIGGQEIKPAGE
;
A
#
# COMPACT_ATOMS: atom_id res chain seq x y z
N MET A 1 0.31 -34.06 23.15
CA MET A 1 0.54 -34.14 21.69
C MET A 1 -0.76 -33.75 20.99
N ALA A 2 -0.78 -32.69 20.17
CA ALA A 2 -2.03 -32.23 19.52
C ALA A 2 -2.63 -33.31 18.60
N ASN A 3 -3.95 -33.49 18.65
CA ASN A 3 -4.72 -34.47 17.88
C ASN A 3 -4.57 -34.20 16.37
N GLU A 4 -4.44 -35.24 15.55
CA GLU A 4 -4.25 -35.16 14.09
C GLU A 4 -5.34 -34.30 13.39
N ASN A 5 -6.55 -34.31 13.94
CA ASN A 5 -7.65 -33.50 13.42
C ASN A 5 -7.46 -31.99 13.65
N GLU A 6 -6.88 -31.60 14.79
CA GLU A 6 -6.50 -30.20 15.06
C GLU A 6 -5.34 -29.75 14.16
N ARG A 7 -4.40 -30.65 13.88
CA ARG A 7 -3.28 -30.37 12.95
C ARG A 7 -3.78 -30.15 11.53
N ARG A 8 -4.77 -30.93 11.06
CA ARG A 8 -5.42 -30.71 9.76
C ARG A 8 -6.15 -29.37 9.71
N LYS A 9 -6.85 -28.99 10.78
CA LYS A 9 -7.60 -27.71 10.85
C LYS A 9 -6.67 -26.48 10.86
N LYS A 10 -5.42 -26.62 11.32
CA LYS A 10 -4.37 -25.59 11.25
C LYS A 10 -3.67 -25.49 9.89
N ARG A 11 -3.79 -26.47 8.98
CA ARG A 11 -3.13 -26.41 7.66
C ARG A 11 -3.98 -25.67 6.65
N LEU A 12 -3.33 -24.83 5.86
CA LEU A 12 -3.95 -24.15 4.72
C LEU A 12 -4.42 -25.17 3.68
N SER A 13 -5.62 -24.97 3.15
CA SER A 13 -6.13 -25.71 1.99
C SER A 13 -5.38 -25.36 0.70
N ALA A 14 -5.50 -26.19 -0.34
CA ALA A 14 -4.89 -25.91 -1.64
C ALA A 14 -5.42 -24.59 -2.26
N LYS A 15 -6.71 -24.31 -2.12
CA LYS A 15 -7.32 -23.07 -2.61
C LYS A 15 -6.78 -21.84 -1.87
N GLN A 16 -6.65 -21.93 -0.54
CA GLN A 16 -6.05 -20.86 0.25
C GLN A 16 -4.61 -20.58 -0.17
N ARG A 17 -3.78 -21.62 -0.35
CA ARG A 17 -2.40 -21.43 -0.82
C ARG A 17 -2.32 -20.80 -2.20
N ALA A 18 -3.16 -21.25 -3.14
CA ALA A 18 -3.21 -20.68 -4.49
C ALA A 18 -3.62 -19.20 -4.46
N PHE A 19 -4.61 -18.85 -3.63
CA PHE A 19 -5.03 -17.46 -3.44
C PHE A 19 -3.90 -16.61 -2.85
N LEU A 20 -3.25 -17.08 -1.78
CA LEU A 20 -2.18 -16.36 -1.10
C LEU A 20 -0.98 -16.13 -2.02
N ALA A 21 -0.59 -17.13 -2.80
CA ALA A 21 0.46 -16.97 -3.80
C ALA A 21 0.09 -15.93 -4.87
N ALA A 22 -1.14 -15.97 -5.39
CA ALA A 22 -1.59 -14.99 -6.36
C ALA A 22 -1.70 -13.58 -5.77
N TYR A 23 -2.06 -13.46 -4.49
CA TYR A 23 -2.09 -12.19 -3.80
C TYR A 23 -0.68 -11.63 -3.56
N ALA A 24 0.26 -12.45 -3.09
CA ALA A 24 1.66 -12.07 -2.90
C ALA A 24 2.29 -11.50 -4.18
N GLU A 25 1.89 -11.97 -5.36
CA GLU A 25 2.36 -11.45 -6.66
C GLU A 25 1.69 -10.13 -7.08
N THR A 26 0.43 -9.91 -6.69
CA THR A 26 -0.41 -8.86 -7.30
C THR A 26 -0.83 -7.75 -6.34
N GLY A 27 -0.77 -7.99 -5.03
CA GLY A 27 -1.31 -7.09 -3.99
C GLY A 27 -2.80 -6.79 -4.10
N ASN A 28 -3.53 -7.50 -4.98
CA ASN A 28 -4.90 -7.18 -5.33
C ASN A 28 -5.82 -8.38 -5.11
N ILE A 29 -6.78 -8.23 -4.20
CA ILE A 29 -7.72 -9.30 -3.82
C ILE A 29 -8.55 -9.80 -4.99
N THR A 30 -9.05 -8.90 -5.85
CA THR A 30 -9.87 -9.27 -7.01
C THR A 30 -9.03 -10.07 -8.00
N ARG A 31 -7.80 -9.60 -8.30
CA ARG A 31 -6.89 -10.30 -9.20
C ARG A 31 -6.45 -11.64 -8.66
N ALA A 32 -6.15 -11.72 -7.37
CA ALA A 32 -5.81 -12.97 -6.70
C ALA A 32 -6.96 -13.99 -6.74
N ALA A 33 -8.21 -13.53 -6.58
CA ALA A 33 -9.41 -14.35 -6.70
C ALA A 33 -9.54 -14.95 -8.12
N GLU A 34 -9.37 -14.13 -9.16
CA GLU A 34 -9.38 -14.57 -10.56
C GLU A 34 -8.31 -15.62 -10.84
N LEU A 35 -7.05 -15.31 -10.51
CA LEU A 35 -5.89 -16.16 -10.78
C LEU A 35 -5.96 -17.51 -10.04
N SER A 36 -6.46 -17.48 -8.80
CA SER A 36 -6.62 -18.69 -7.97
C SER A 36 -7.94 -19.43 -8.21
N LYS A 37 -8.77 -18.94 -9.15
CA LYS A 37 -10.11 -19.49 -9.46
C LYS A 37 -10.97 -19.66 -8.21
N THR A 38 -10.92 -18.68 -7.32
CA THR A 38 -11.62 -18.66 -6.04
C THR A 38 -12.55 -17.45 -6.00
N ALA A 39 -13.76 -17.60 -5.47
CA ALA A 39 -14.64 -16.45 -5.28
C ALA A 39 -14.05 -15.48 -4.26
N ARG A 40 -14.00 -14.17 -4.58
CA ARG A 40 -13.44 -13.12 -3.71
C ARG A 40 -13.97 -13.16 -2.27
N VAL A 41 -15.25 -13.50 -2.08
CA VAL A 41 -15.87 -13.63 -0.75
C VAL A 41 -15.19 -14.67 0.15
N MET A 42 -14.57 -15.70 -0.44
CA MET A 42 -13.88 -16.75 0.31
C MET A 42 -12.68 -16.22 1.08
N HIS A 43 -11.96 -15.23 0.55
CA HIS A 43 -10.86 -14.58 1.24
C HIS A 43 -11.32 -14.05 2.62
N TYR A 44 -12.41 -13.30 2.66
CA TYR A 44 -12.97 -12.77 3.91
C TYR A 44 -13.48 -13.87 4.83
N THR A 45 -14.12 -14.90 4.27
CA THR A 45 -14.56 -16.08 5.06
C THR A 45 -13.37 -16.80 5.70
N TRP A 46 -12.23 -16.91 5.01
CA TRP A 46 -11.02 -17.53 5.54
C TRP A 46 -10.35 -16.66 6.59
N LEU A 47 -10.33 -15.33 6.41
CA LEU A 47 -9.85 -14.38 7.41
C LEU A 47 -10.62 -14.49 8.72
N GLU A 48 -11.94 -14.68 8.68
CA GLU A 48 -12.76 -14.84 9.89
C GLU A 48 -12.47 -16.18 10.59
N LYS A 49 -12.45 -17.27 9.81
CA LYS A 49 -12.54 -18.64 10.36
C LYS A 49 -11.20 -19.31 10.66
N SER A 50 -10.08 -18.79 10.16
CA SER A 50 -8.78 -19.47 10.23
C SER A 50 -7.65 -18.54 10.63
N GLU A 51 -7.14 -18.74 11.85
CA GLU A 51 -5.94 -18.06 12.34
C GLU A 51 -4.72 -18.34 11.46
N ALA A 52 -4.53 -19.59 11.04
CA ALA A 52 -3.43 -19.96 10.16
C ALA A 52 -3.49 -19.23 8.80
N TYR A 53 -4.70 -18.99 8.27
CA TYR A 53 -4.87 -18.21 7.05
C TYR A 53 -4.56 -16.72 7.27
N ARG A 54 -4.98 -16.13 8.39
CA ARG A 54 -4.66 -14.73 8.73
C ARG A 54 -3.15 -14.51 8.78
N GLN A 55 -2.41 -15.38 9.46
CA GLN A 55 -0.95 -15.30 9.55
C GLN A 55 -0.30 -15.39 8.17
N ALA A 56 -0.69 -16.38 7.37
CA ALA A 56 -0.15 -16.55 6.02
C ALA A 56 -0.57 -15.43 5.06
N PHE A 57 -1.72 -14.77 5.30
CA PHE A 57 -2.14 -13.60 4.55
C PHE A 57 -1.30 -12.38 4.89
N ALA A 58 -0.99 -12.14 6.17
CA ALA A 58 -0.08 -11.08 6.57
C ALA A 58 1.32 -11.25 5.93
N GLU A 59 1.84 -12.47 5.88
CA GLU A 59 3.10 -12.77 5.14
C GLU A 59 2.97 -12.44 3.64
N ALA A 60 1.84 -12.77 3.02
CA ALA A 60 1.58 -12.45 1.62
C ALA A 60 1.40 -10.95 1.37
N GLU A 61 0.88 -10.18 2.33
CA GLU A 61 0.80 -8.71 2.30
C GLU A 61 2.20 -8.08 2.26
N GLU A 62 3.12 -8.52 3.13
CA GLU A 62 4.51 -8.06 3.11
C GLU A 62 5.19 -8.37 1.77
N MET A 63 5.01 -9.59 1.26
CA MET A 63 5.54 -9.98 -0.06
C MET A 63 4.99 -9.14 -1.22
N ALA A 64 3.71 -8.73 -1.14
CA ALA A 64 3.09 -7.87 -2.14
C ALA A 64 3.58 -6.42 -2.01
N ALA A 65 3.78 -5.93 -0.78
CA ALA A 65 4.35 -4.62 -0.50
C ALA A 65 5.77 -4.52 -1.05
N ASP A 66 6.63 -5.52 -0.79
CA ASP A 66 8.00 -5.60 -1.33
C ASP A 66 8.03 -5.49 -2.86
N ARG A 67 7.11 -6.18 -3.56
CA ARG A 67 6.99 -6.09 -5.03
C ARG A 67 6.55 -4.71 -5.49
N LEU A 68 5.61 -4.10 -4.78
CA LEU A 68 5.16 -2.75 -5.09
C LEU A 68 6.29 -1.72 -4.90
N GLU A 69 7.09 -1.87 -3.84
CA GLU A 69 8.29 -1.06 -3.60
C GLU A 69 9.33 -1.28 -4.70
N GLN A 70 9.56 -2.52 -5.13
CA GLN A 70 10.47 -2.83 -6.23
C GLN A 70 10.06 -2.12 -7.53
N GLU A 71 8.77 -2.16 -7.88
CA GLU A 71 8.26 -1.47 -9.07
C GLU A 71 8.29 0.06 -8.91
N ALA A 72 8.13 0.58 -7.70
CA ALA A 72 8.34 1.99 -7.41
C ALA A 72 9.82 2.39 -7.64
N ARG A 73 10.77 1.59 -7.13
CA ARG A 73 12.21 1.80 -7.35
C ARG A 73 12.59 1.74 -8.82
N ARG A 74 12.09 0.75 -9.56
CA ARG A 74 12.33 0.61 -11.00
C ARG A 74 11.89 1.87 -11.74
N ARG A 75 10.66 2.35 -11.50
CA ARG A 75 10.14 3.58 -12.14
C ARG A 75 10.87 4.85 -11.71
N ALA A 76 11.32 4.92 -10.47
CA ALA A 76 12.05 6.08 -9.96
C ALA A 76 13.49 6.15 -10.49
N ILE A 77 14.20 5.01 -10.54
CA ILE A 77 15.64 4.95 -10.80
C ILE A 77 15.95 4.59 -12.25
N GLU A 78 15.24 3.63 -12.82
CA GLU A 78 15.45 3.17 -14.21
C GLU A 78 14.50 3.89 -15.18
N GLY A 79 13.35 4.34 -14.71
CA GLY A 79 12.35 5.04 -15.51
C GLY A 79 11.48 4.12 -16.37
N VAL A 80 10.71 4.74 -17.24
CA VAL A 80 9.83 4.08 -18.21
C VAL A 80 10.03 4.71 -19.58
N GLN A 81 10.25 3.89 -20.60
CA GLN A 81 10.30 4.40 -21.96
C GLN A 81 8.93 4.87 -22.42
N LYS A 82 8.85 6.12 -22.85
CA LYS A 82 7.67 6.71 -23.47
C LYS A 82 7.95 7.08 -24.92
N PRO A 83 7.00 6.84 -25.85
CA PRO A 83 7.13 7.29 -27.22
C PRO A 83 7.06 8.82 -27.30
N VAL A 84 7.90 9.40 -28.15
CA VAL A 84 7.84 10.82 -28.53
C VAL A 84 7.12 10.91 -29.87
N PHE A 85 6.10 11.77 -29.94
CA PHE A 85 5.31 11.97 -31.15
C PHE A 85 5.61 13.32 -31.79
N HIS A 86 5.76 13.32 -33.12
CA HIS A 86 5.82 14.53 -33.93
C HIS A 86 4.88 14.35 -35.12
N LYS A 87 3.92 15.28 -35.28
CA LYS A 87 2.86 15.20 -36.31
C LYS A 87 2.08 13.87 -36.32
N GLY A 88 1.78 13.34 -35.13
CA GLY A 88 1.01 12.10 -34.98
C GLY A 88 1.80 10.81 -35.25
N GLN A 89 3.09 10.90 -35.56
CA GLN A 89 3.96 9.74 -35.76
C GLN A 89 4.98 9.63 -34.63
N VAL A 90 5.27 8.41 -34.20
CA VAL A 90 6.35 8.14 -33.24
C VAL A 90 7.68 8.46 -33.91
N CYS A 91 8.43 9.39 -33.36
CA CYS A 91 9.73 9.82 -33.87
C CYS A 91 10.90 9.47 -32.94
N GLY A 92 10.64 8.86 -31.78
CA GLY A 92 11.67 8.41 -30.85
C GLY A 92 11.10 7.91 -29.53
N THR A 93 11.98 7.67 -28.56
CA THR A 93 11.62 7.36 -27.18
C THR A 93 12.39 8.25 -26.22
N VAL A 94 11.76 8.56 -25.09
CA VAL A 94 12.38 9.21 -23.95
C VAL A 94 12.18 8.33 -22.73
N THR A 95 13.17 8.29 -21.84
CA THR A 95 13.01 7.63 -20.54
C THR A 95 12.45 8.64 -19.55
N GLU A 96 11.25 8.39 -19.07
CA GLU A 96 10.63 9.20 -18.02
C GLU A 96 10.88 8.57 -16.65
N TYR A 97 11.50 9.32 -15.76
CA TYR A 97 11.72 8.94 -14.36
C TYR A 97 10.59 9.50 -13.50
N SER A 98 10.30 8.84 -12.38
CA SER A 98 9.28 9.32 -11.43
C SER A 98 9.92 9.94 -10.19
N ASP A 99 10.11 11.27 -10.23
CA ASP A 99 10.61 12.03 -9.08
C ASP A 99 9.69 11.92 -7.86
N THR A 100 8.37 11.85 -8.08
CA THR A 100 7.40 11.62 -7.00
C THR A 100 7.67 10.30 -6.28
N LEU A 101 7.85 9.19 -7.02
CA LEU A 101 8.19 7.90 -6.42
C LEU A 101 9.58 7.93 -5.76
N LEU A 102 10.54 8.64 -6.35
CA LEU A 102 11.86 8.83 -5.74
C LEU A 102 11.77 9.55 -4.39
N ILE A 103 10.99 10.63 -4.30
CA ILE A 103 10.74 11.37 -3.07
C ILE A 103 10.03 10.48 -2.03
N PHE A 104 9.02 9.71 -2.44
CA PHE A 104 8.34 8.75 -1.54
C PHE A 104 9.32 7.72 -0.97
N LEU A 105 10.18 7.13 -1.81
CA LEU A 105 11.18 6.17 -1.37
C LEU A 105 12.20 6.79 -0.41
N LEU A 106 12.65 8.03 -0.67
CA LEU A 106 13.55 8.75 0.25
C LEU A 106 12.90 9.03 1.61
N LYS A 107 11.63 9.46 1.60
CA LYS A 107 10.85 9.71 2.82
C LYS A 107 10.62 8.43 3.63
N GLY A 108 10.35 7.30 2.98
CA GLY A 108 10.18 6.01 3.64
C GLY A 108 11.48 5.46 4.22
N ALA A 109 12.59 5.55 3.46
CA ALA A 109 13.87 4.97 3.86
C ALA A 109 14.65 5.81 4.89
N ARG A 110 14.47 7.13 4.89
CA ARG A 110 15.16 8.08 5.80
C ARG A 110 14.21 9.16 6.31
N PRO A 111 13.16 8.78 7.05
CA PRO A 111 12.12 9.71 7.49
C PRO A 111 12.66 10.83 8.39
N GLU A 112 13.69 10.58 9.19
CA GLU A 112 14.34 11.59 10.03
C GLU A 112 14.91 12.77 9.24
N LYS A 113 15.28 12.52 7.97
CA LYS A 113 15.88 13.51 7.06
C LYS A 113 14.87 14.12 6.09
N TYR A 114 13.95 13.32 5.54
CA TYR A 114 13.10 13.74 4.42
C TYR A 114 11.61 13.86 4.75
N LYS A 115 11.15 13.37 5.92
CA LYS A 115 9.75 13.51 6.32
C LYS A 115 9.41 15.00 6.47
N GLU A 116 8.25 15.38 5.95
CA GLU A 116 7.72 16.72 6.12
C GLU A 116 7.39 16.98 7.59
N ARG A 117 7.84 18.12 8.10
CA ARG A 117 7.47 18.62 9.43
C ARG A 117 6.45 19.73 9.24
N SER A 118 5.25 19.53 9.76
CA SER A 118 4.28 20.60 9.95
C SER A 118 4.53 21.26 11.31
N ASN A 119 4.66 22.58 11.32
CA ASN A 119 4.57 23.35 12.55
C ASN A 119 3.08 23.58 12.82
N VAL A 120 2.59 23.06 13.94
CA VAL A 120 1.21 23.27 14.40
C VAL A 120 1.31 24.05 15.69
N GLU A 121 0.97 25.33 15.61
CA GLU A 121 0.92 26.20 16.77
C GLU A 121 -0.50 26.17 17.33
N LEU A 122 -0.61 25.81 18.61
CA LEU A 122 -1.86 25.83 19.36
C LEU A 122 -1.85 27.09 20.21
N GLU A 123 -2.60 28.11 19.79
CA GLU A 123 -2.88 29.24 20.66
C GLU A 123 -4.04 28.88 21.60
N ASN A 124 -3.74 28.82 22.90
CA ASN A 124 -4.78 28.76 23.90
C ASN A 124 -5.47 30.12 23.94
N GLY A 125 -6.72 30.17 23.45
CA GLY A 125 -7.60 31.28 23.78
C GLY A 125 -7.73 31.40 25.30
N ALA A 126 -7.80 32.64 25.82
CA ALA A 126 -8.04 32.87 27.24
C ALA A 126 -9.27 32.07 27.70
N SER A 127 -9.26 31.59 28.94
CA SER A 127 -10.22 30.62 29.50
C SER A 127 -11.66 30.82 29.00
N GLY A 128 -12.09 30.00 28.04
CA GLY A 128 -13.44 30.02 27.46
C GLY A 128 -13.52 30.32 25.96
N GLU A 129 -12.44 30.76 25.31
CA GLU A 129 -12.42 30.93 23.84
C GLU A 129 -12.19 29.59 23.10
N PRO A 130 -12.83 29.37 21.94
CA PRO A 130 -12.62 28.18 21.14
C PRO A 130 -11.16 28.10 20.63
N LEU A 131 -10.63 26.87 20.55
CA LEU A 131 -9.29 26.61 20.02
C LEU A 131 -9.20 27.07 18.57
N ARG A 132 -8.24 27.95 18.29
CA ARG A 132 -7.91 28.37 16.93
C ARG A 132 -6.80 27.48 16.41
N ILE A 133 -7.06 26.84 15.26
CA ILE A 133 -6.06 26.02 14.59
C ILE A 133 -5.34 26.91 13.58
N ILE A 134 -4.04 27.13 13.77
CA ILE A 134 -3.21 27.92 12.86
C ILE A 134 -2.28 26.97 12.09
N ILE A 135 -2.39 26.95 10.77
CA ILE A 135 -1.51 26.18 9.88
C ILE A 135 -0.81 27.16 8.94
N GLY A 136 0.52 27.18 8.96
CA GLY A 136 1.32 28.04 8.06
C GLY A 136 1.08 29.54 8.28
N GLY A 137 0.71 29.95 9.50
CA GLY A 137 0.39 31.34 9.83
C GLY A 137 -1.03 31.80 9.45
N GLN A 138 -1.89 30.88 8.98
CA GLN A 138 -3.29 31.17 8.69
C GLN A 138 -4.22 30.41 9.63
N GLU A 139 -5.19 31.11 10.22
CA GLU A 139 -6.26 30.50 11.01
C GLU A 139 -7.20 29.71 10.09
N ILE A 140 -7.36 28.42 10.38
CA ILE A 140 -8.29 27.55 9.67
C ILE A 140 -9.51 27.28 10.55
N LYS A 141 -10.70 27.54 9.99
CA LYS A 141 -11.96 27.19 10.65
C LYS A 141 -12.31 25.72 10.34
N PRO A 142 -12.78 24.94 11.33
CA PRO A 142 -13.26 23.58 11.06
C PRO A 142 -14.47 23.63 10.12
N ALA A 143 -14.54 22.68 9.17
CA ALA A 143 -15.67 22.59 8.25
C ALA A 143 -16.91 22.08 9.00
N GLY A 144 -17.88 22.97 9.25
CA GLY A 144 -19.13 22.61 9.94
C GLY A 144 -19.81 23.71 10.78
N GLU A 145 -19.28 24.93 10.81
CA GLU A 145 -19.99 26.12 11.32
C GLU A 145 -20.64 26.94 10.21
#